data_AF-A0A379TZ43-F1
#
_entry.id   AF-A0A379TZ43-F1
#
_cell.length_a   1.000
_cell.length_b   1.000
_cell.length_c   1.000
_cell.angle_alpha   90.00
_cell.angle_beta   90.00
_cell.angle_gamma   90.00
#
_symmetry.space_group_name_H-M   'P 1'
#
loop_
_entity.id
_entity.type
_entity.pdbx_description
1 polymer ?
#
loop_
_entity_poly.entity_id
_entity_poly.type
_entity_poly.pdbx_seq_one_letter_code
_entity_poly.pdbx_strand_id
1 'polypeptide(L)'
;MNKYSYCATMLAAILSTTTMANASSLAISVANDDAGIFQPSLNALYGRQAADRGDYTVGLFLGYSHDLTDASQLSFHIAQDIYSPSGANKRKPEAVKGDRAFSAFFIPDWSGIH
;
A
#
# COMPACT_ATOMS: atom_id res chain seq x y z
N MET A 1 26.61 46.68 16.84
CA MET A 1 25.97 45.51 16.21
C MET A 1 25.03 44.87 17.22
N ASN A 2 23.76 44.67 16.83
CA ASN A 2 22.67 44.33 17.75
C ASN A 2 22.66 42.82 18.06
N LYS A 3 22.70 42.43 19.34
CA LYS A 3 22.78 41.01 19.78
C LYS A 3 21.64 40.14 19.22
N TYR A 4 20.47 40.74 18.97
CA TYR A 4 19.31 40.09 18.34
C TYR A 4 19.55 39.66 16.89
N SER A 5 20.45 40.35 16.17
CA SER A 5 20.79 39.99 14.79
C SER A 5 21.58 38.69 14.73
N TYR A 6 22.43 38.40 15.72
CA TYR A 6 23.26 37.20 15.73
C TYR A 6 22.45 35.93 15.98
N CYS A 7 21.46 36.01 16.90
CA CYS A 7 20.55 34.90 17.17
C CYS A 7 19.65 34.59 15.97
N ALA A 8 19.16 35.60 15.26
CA ALA A 8 18.34 35.40 14.07
C ALA A 8 19.11 34.71 12.94
N THR A 9 20.37 35.12 12.70
CA THR A 9 21.22 34.49 11.68
C THR A 9 21.63 33.06 12.06
N MET A 10 21.88 32.79 13.36
CA MET A 10 22.15 31.43 13.86
C MET A 10 20.93 30.51 13.71
N LEU A 11 19.73 30.98 14.06
CA LEU A 11 18.49 30.21 13.87
C LEU A 11 18.24 29.92 12.39
N ALA A 12 18.41 30.92 11.50
CA ALA A 12 18.27 30.72 10.06
C ALA A 12 19.31 29.71 9.52
N ALA A 13 20.54 29.74 10.02
CA ALA A 13 21.58 28.78 9.64
C ALA A 13 21.24 27.35 10.11
N ILE A 14 20.76 27.19 11.35
CA ILE A 14 20.36 25.88 11.91
C ILE A 14 19.14 25.31 11.14
N LEU A 15 18.16 26.15 10.82
CA LEU A 15 17.01 25.74 9.98
C LEU A 15 17.42 25.42 8.53
N SER A 16 18.45 26.06 7.99
CA SER A 16 18.99 25.73 6.65
C SER A 16 19.85 24.47 6.62
N THR A 17 20.20 23.90 7.79
CA THR A 17 20.96 22.65 7.93
C THR A 17 20.08 21.45 8.29
N THR A 18 18.78 21.47 8.00
CA THR A 18 18.00 20.23 8.03
C THR A 18 18.59 19.29 6.97
N THR A 19 19.49 18.43 7.41
CA THR A 19 19.99 17.30 6.64
C THR A 19 18.77 16.56 6.14
N MET A 20 18.57 16.62 4.83
CA MET A 20 17.48 15.93 4.17
C MET A 20 17.71 14.45 4.39
N ALA A 21 16.84 13.84 5.19
CA ALA A 21 16.95 12.44 5.54
C ALA A 21 16.46 11.63 4.33
N ASN A 22 17.37 11.02 3.58
CA ASN A 22 17.02 9.94 2.64
C ASN A 22 16.39 8.81 3.45
N ALA A 23 15.07 8.71 3.44
CA ALA A 23 14.31 7.83 4.30
C ALA A 23 13.90 6.60 3.50
N SER A 24 14.67 5.53 3.64
CA SER A 24 14.26 4.25 3.06
C SER A 24 13.07 3.70 3.82
N SER A 25 12.06 3.19 3.11
CA SER A 25 10.86 2.61 3.71
C SER A 25 10.78 1.11 3.44
N LEU A 26 10.43 0.33 4.45
CA LEU A 26 10.07 -1.07 4.33
C LEU A 26 8.59 -1.21 4.69
N ALA A 27 7.79 -1.78 3.79
CA ALA A 27 6.36 -1.93 3.95
C ALA A 27 5.92 -3.39 3.78
N ILE A 28 5.05 -3.83 4.68
CA ILE A 28 4.31 -5.08 4.56
C ILE A 28 2.83 -4.70 4.55
N SER A 29 2.10 -5.11 3.52
CA SER A 29 0.68 -4.83 3.38
C SER A 29 -0.09 -6.13 3.14
N VAL A 30 -1.24 -6.24 3.79
CA VAL A 30 -2.15 -7.38 3.69
C VAL A 30 -3.51 -6.85 3.27
N ALA A 31 -4.01 -7.34 2.14
CA ALA A 31 -5.37 -7.10 1.70
C ALA A 31 -6.23 -8.35 1.93
N ASN A 32 -7.48 -8.14 2.32
CA ASN A 32 -8.43 -9.22 2.61
C ASN A 32 -9.87 -8.75 2.30
N ASP A 33 -10.68 -9.61 1.69
CA ASP A 33 -12.11 -9.34 1.48
C ASP A 33 -12.91 -9.37 2.80
N ASP A 34 -12.41 -10.12 3.78
CA ASP A 34 -12.84 -10.04 5.18
C ASP A 34 -12.07 -8.93 5.91
N ALA A 35 -12.74 -7.81 6.14
CA ALA A 35 -12.15 -6.67 6.82
C ALA A 35 -12.26 -6.74 8.36
N GLY A 36 -12.78 -7.83 8.91
CA GLY A 36 -12.91 -8.05 10.36
C GLY A 36 -13.63 -6.90 11.06
N ILE A 37 -12.97 -6.28 12.04
CA ILE A 37 -13.53 -5.16 12.81
C ILE A 37 -13.86 -3.93 11.96
N PHE A 38 -13.26 -3.80 10.78
CA PHE A 38 -13.51 -2.68 9.86
C PHE A 38 -14.68 -2.95 8.90
N GLN A 39 -15.27 -4.16 8.92
CA GLN A 39 -16.37 -4.52 8.05
C GLN A 39 -17.60 -3.60 8.16
N PRO A 40 -18.02 -3.12 9.36
CA PRO A 40 -19.14 -2.18 9.47
C PRO A 40 -18.86 -0.87 8.71
N SER A 41 -17.66 -0.32 8.84
CA SER A 41 -17.25 0.90 8.12
C SER A 41 -17.21 0.67 6.61
N LEU A 42 -16.67 -0.46 6.16
CA LEU A 42 -16.64 -0.85 4.75
C LEU A 42 -18.05 -1.09 4.16
N ASN A 43 -18.98 -1.61 4.97
CA ASN A 43 -20.38 -1.79 4.57
C ASN A 43 -21.11 -0.45 4.50
N ALA A 44 -20.91 0.43 5.48
CA ALA A 44 -21.50 1.76 5.51
C ALA A 44 -21.04 2.63 4.32
N LEU A 45 -19.77 2.52 3.94
CA LEU A 45 -19.21 3.32 2.85
C LEU A 45 -19.67 2.87 1.46
N TYR A 46 -19.71 1.56 1.20
CA TYR A 46 -19.92 1.02 -0.16
C TYR A 46 -21.29 0.36 -0.37
N GLY A 47 -22.14 0.28 0.65
CA GLY A 47 -23.53 -0.19 0.54
C GLY A 47 -23.73 -1.66 0.14
N ARG A 48 -22.66 -2.41 -0.14
CA ARG A 48 -22.70 -3.84 -0.50
C ARG A 48 -22.40 -4.72 0.69
N GLN A 49 -23.04 -5.89 0.77
CA GLN A 49 -22.68 -6.92 1.74
C GLN A 49 -21.30 -7.49 1.43
N ALA A 50 -20.56 -7.91 2.47
CA ALA A 50 -19.23 -8.50 2.35
C ALA A 50 -19.21 -9.73 1.42
N ALA A 51 -20.30 -10.51 1.41
CA ALA A 51 -20.44 -11.74 0.64
C ALA A 51 -20.32 -11.55 -0.89
N ASP A 52 -20.55 -10.33 -1.39
CA ASP A 52 -20.50 -9.99 -2.82
C ASP A 52 -19.14 -9.38 -3.24
N ARG A 53 -18.16 -9.29 -2.33
CA ARG A 53 -16.84 -8.66 -2.58
C ARG A 53 -15.71 -9.66 -2.74
N GLY A 54 -16.04 -10.93 -2.97
CA GLY A 54 -15.07 -12.04 -3.00
C GLY A 54 -14.08 -12.03 -4.16
N ASP A 55 -14.26 -11.10 -5.10
CA ASP A 55 -13.49 -11.01 -6.33
C ASP A 55 -11.98 -10.94 -6.07
N TYR A 56 -11.52 -10.15 -5.09
CA TYR A 56 -10.14 -10.06 -4.64
C TYR A 56 -10.07 -10.51 -3.18
N THR A 57 -9.59 -11.72 -2.94
CA THR A 57 -9.74 -12.41 -1.65
C THR A 57 -8.58 -12.15 -0.73
N VAL A 58 -7.35 -12.24 -1.24
CA VAL A 58 -6.16 -12.00 -0.42
C VAL A 58 -5.08 -11.34 -1.25
N GLY A 59 -4.39 -10.42 -0.62
CA GLY A 59 -3.18 -9.80 -1.15
C GLY A 59 -2.09 -9.81 -0.09
N LEU A 60 -0.88 -10.17 -0.49
CA LEU A 60 0.30 -9.98 0.33
C LEU A 60 1.33 -9.19 -0.48
N PHE A 61 1.79 -8.08 0.09
CA PHE A 61 2.79 -7.22 -0.50
C PHE A 61 3.95 -7.02 0.49
N LEU A 62 5.17 -7.13 -0.02
CA LEU A 62 6.39 -6.73 0.66
C LEU A 62 7.17 -5.81 -0.27
N GLY A 63 7.40 -4.57 0.17
CA GLY A 63 8.10 -3.56 -0.61
C GLY A 63 9.19 -2.88 0.18
N TYR A 64 10.28 -2.56 -0.51
CA TYR A 64 11.34 -1.70 -0.04
C TYR A 64 11.49 -0.52 -1.00
N SER A 65 11.56 0.68 -0.46
CA SER A 65 11.82 1.89 -1.23
C SER A 65 13.01 2.63 -0.67
N HIS A 66 13.80 3.23 -1.55
CA HIS A 66 14.97 4.03 -1.22
C HIS A 66 14.90 5.35 -1.95
N ASP A 67 15.00 6.45 -1.21
CA ASP A 67 15.09 7.78 -1.78
C ASP A 67 16.46 7.95 -2.45
N LEU A 68 16.44 8.23 -3.76
CA LEU A 68 17.65 8.56 -4.53
C LEU A 68 17.95 10.06 -4.41
N THR A 69 16.89 10.87 -4.37
CA THR A 69 16.91 12.31 -4.11
C THR A 69 15.65 12.67 -3.32
N ASP A 70 15.50 13.92 -2.92
CA ASP A 70 14.28 14.39 -2.24
C ASP A 70 13.00 14.30 -3.09
N ALA A 71 13.16 14.17 -4.41
CA ALA A 71 12.06 14.11 -5.36
C ALA A 71 11.95 12.75 -6.07
N SER A 72 12.92 11.86 -5.92
CA SER A 72 13.01 10.61 -6.69
C SER A 72 13.22 9.41 -5.77
N GLN A 73 12.46 8.35 -5.99
CA GLN A 73 12.52 7.12 -5.21
C GLN A 73 12.65 5.90 -6.13
N LEU A 74 13.49 4.96 -5.73
CA LEU A 74 13.57 3.64 -6.34
C LEU A 74 12.96 2.61 -5.39
N SER A 75 12.03 1.81 -5.90
CA SER A 75 11.28 0.83 -5.14
C SER A 75 11.38 -0.55 -5.76
N PHE A 76 11.47 -1.55 -4.90
CA PHE A 76 11.35 -2.96 -5.24
C PHE A 76 10.21 -3.54 -4.42
N HIS A 77 9.38 -4.38 -5.03
CA HIS A 77 8.40 -5.15 -4.29
C HIS A 77 8.18 -6.54 -4.85
N ILE A 78 7.71 -7.41 -3.97
CA ILE A 78 7.11 -8.69 -4.33
C ILE A 78 5.68 -8.69 -3.81
N ALA A 79 4.75 -9.14 -4.66
CA ALA A 79 3.35 -9.25 -4.31
C ALA A 79 2.75 -10.56 -4.80
N GLN A 80 1.80 -11.08 -4.01
CA GLN A 80 0.92 -12.17 -4.41
C GLN A 80 -0.54 -11.76 -4.19
N ASP A 81 -1.30 -11.80 -5.26
CA ASP A 81 -2.72 -11.48 -5.28
C ASP A 81 -3.52 -12.74 -5.61
N ILE A 82 -4.57 -13.02 -4.83
CA ILE A 82 -5.46 -14.16 -5.00
C ILE A 82 -6.87 -13.67 -5.27
N TYR A 83 -7.43 -14.16 -6.36
CA TYR A 83 -8.80 -13.90 -6.80
C TYR A 83 -9.62 -15.18 -6.66
N SER A 84 -10.86 -15.05 -6.20
CA SER A 84 -11.78 -16.19 -6.06
C SER A 84 -13.15 -15.92 -6.67
N PRO A 85 -13.92 -16.97 -7.00
CA PRO A 85 -15.35 -16.85 -7.30
C PRO A 85 -16.11 -16.22 -6.13
N SER A 86 -17.32 -15.73 -6.35
CA SER A 86 -18.11 -15.09 -5.29
C SER A 86 -19.14 -16.03 -4.65
N GLY A 87 -19.48 -15.76 -3.38
CA GLY A 87 -20.54 -16.45 -2.63
C GLY A 87 -20.47 -17.99 -2.66
N ALA A 88 -21.59 -18.62 -3.04
CA ALA A 88 -21.71 -20.08 -3.04
C ALA A 88 -20.83 -20.78 -4.09
N ASN A 89 -20.37 -20.08 -5.13
CA ASN A 89 -19.53 -20.67 -6.17
C ASN A 89 -18.14 -21.03 -5.65
N LYS A 90 -17.67 -20.40 -4.55
CA LYS A 90 -16.40 -20.77 -3.87
C LYS A 90 -16.34 -22.24 -3.45
N ARG A 91 -17.50 -22.91 -3.25
CA ARG A 91 -17.60 -24.30 -2.78
C ARG A 91 -17.84 -25.32 -3.90
N LYS A 92 -18.00 -24.88 -5.15
CA LYS A 92 -18.21 -25.78 -6.29
C LYS A 92 -16.86 -26.40 -6.71
N PRO A 93 -16.89 -27.64 -7.26
CA PRO A 93 -15.66 -28.34 -7.63
C PRO A 93 -14.95 -27.74 -8.84
N GLU A 94 -15.66 -26.94 -9.64
CA GLU A 94 -15.18 -26.39 -10.90
C GLU A 94 -15.59 -24.93 -11.06
N ALA A 95 -14.90 -24.21 -11.96
CA ALA A 95 -15.23 -22.84 -12.32
C ALA A 95 -16.64 -22.74 -12.92
N VAL A 96 -17.38 -21.70 -12.54
CA VAL A 96 -18.77 -21.50 -12.96
C VAL A 96 -18.84 -20.41 -14.02
N LYS A 97 -19.45 -20.70 -15.17
CA LYS A 97 -19.70 -19.70 -16.21
C LYS A 97 -20.55 -18.55 -15.65
N GLY A 98 -20.09 -17.31 -15.86
CA GLY A 98 -20.74 -16.11 -15.32
C GLY A 98 -20.16 -15.62 -14.00
N ASP A 99 -19.19 -16.34 -13.44
CA ASP A 99 -18.34 -15.92 -12.32
C ASP A 99 -16.87 -16.07 -12.71
N ARG A 100 -15.96 -15.48 -11.95
CA ARG A 100 -14.53 -15.65 -12.15
C ARG A 100 -14.06 -16.99 -11.61
N ALA A 101 -13.01 -17.54 -12.21
CA ALA A 101 -12.33 -18.70 -11.68
C ALA A 101 -11.41 -18.31 -10.53
N PHE A 102 -11.00 -19.29 -9.71
CA PHE A 102 -9.84 -19.11 -8.85
C PHE A 102 -8.60 -18.83 -9.70
N SER A 103 -7.84 -17.81 -9.32
CA SER A 103 -6.58 -17.46 -9.99
C SER A 103 -5.66 -16.70 -9.03
N ALA A 104 -4.36 -16.74 -9.29
CA ALA A 104 -3.37 -15.98 -8.55
C ALA A 104 -2.47 -15.21 -9.51
N PHE A 105 -1.99 -14.05 -9.06
CA PHE A 105 -1.00 -13.26 -9.75
C PHE A 105 0.19 -13.02 -8.80
N PHE A 106 1.39 -13.29 -9.30
CA PHE A 106 2.63 -13.09 -8.56
C PHE A 106 3.53 -12.16 -9.35
N ILE A 107 4.00 -11.08 -8.71
CA ILE A 107 4.83 -10.07 -9.35
C ILE A 107 6.02 -9.74 -8.46
N PRO A 108 7.25 -9.99 -8.92
CA PRO A 108 8.40 -9.21 -8.53
C PRO A 108 8.54 -8.00 -9.46
N ASP A 109 8.55 -6.79 -8.91
CA ASP A 109 8.60 -5.56 -9.70
C ASP A 109 9.60 -4.54 -9.14
N TRP A 110 10.19 -3.78 -10.06
CA TRP A 110 11.06 -2.64 -9.78
C TRP A 110 10.41 -1.41 -10.40
N SER A 111 10.06 -0.43 -9.57
CA SER A 111 9.48 0.83 -10.02
C SER A 111 10.33 2.00 -9.53
N GLY A 112 10.55 2.97 -10.42
CA GLY A 112 11.28 4.21 -10.11
C GLY A 112 10.45 5.41 -10.52
N ILE A 113 10.36 6.41 -9.65
CA ILE A 113 9.84 7.73 -9.99
C ILE A 113 11.05 8.65 -10.19
N HIS A 114 11.20 9.16 -11.41
CA HIS A 114 12.28 10.06 -11.81
C HIS A 114 11.93 11.52 -11.55
#